data_AF-A0A651H1B3-F1
#
_entry.id   AF-A0A651H1B3-F1
#
_cell.length_a   1.000
_cell.length_b   1.000
_cell.length_c   1.000
_cell.angle_alpha   90.00
_cell.angle_beta   90.00
_cell.angle_gamma   90.00
#
_symmetry.space_group_name_H-M   'P 1'
#
loop_
_entity.id
_entity.type
_entity.pdbx_description
1 polymer ?
#
loop_
_entity_poly.entity_id
_entity_poly.type
_entity_poly.pdbx_seq_one_letter_code
_entity_poly.pdbx_strand_id
1 'polypeptide(L)' 'MNSLAEVKTYIDSFSRPSGYNNHAWRAVKKLALHAWECYLENRSFSHSASFLCKEFYLMVRKPDGEYVIPRWKMKHFYDL' A
#
# COMPACT_ATOMS: atom_id res chain seq x y z
N MET A 1 4.49 -12.54 4.65
CA MET A 1 3.31 -12.27 3.82
C MET A 1 3.60 -12.86 2.46
N ASN A 2 3.08 -14.06 2.21
CA ASN A 2 3.48 -14.89 1.08
C ASN A 2 2.32 -15.20 0.13
N SER A 3 1.11 -14.76 0.45
CA SER A 3 -0.08 -14.92 -0.40
C SER A 3 -0.93 -13.65 -0.44
N LEU A 4 -1.70 -13.47 -1.51
CA LEU A 4 -2.64 -12.36 -1.62
C LEU A 4 -3.73 -12.40 -0.53
N ALA A 5 -4.10 -13.58 -0.04
CA ALA A 5 -5.09 -13.73 1.04
C ALA A 5 -4.57 -13.16 2.38
N GLU A 6 -3.32 -13.48 2.74
CA GLU A 6 -2.66 -12.91 3.92
C GLU A 6 -2.55 -11.39 3.82
N VAL A 7 -2.09 -10.90 2.66
CA VAL A 7 -1.94 -9.47 2.39
C VAL A 7 -3.29 -8.75 2.49
N LYS A 8 -4.33 -9.31 1.89
CA LYS A 8 -5.67 -8.71 1.95
C LYS A 8 -6.16 -8.59 3.39
N THR A 9 -5.97 -9.64 4.20
CA THR A 9 -6.33 -9.63 5.62
C THR A 9 -5.55 -8.56 6.38
N TYR A 10 -4.24 -8.43 6.11
CA TYR A 10 -3.40 -7.39 6.67
C TYR A 10 -3.89 -5.98 6.28
N ILE A 11 -4.12 -5.71 5.00
CA ILE A 11 -4.64 -4.42 4.51
C ILE A 11 -6.01 -4.10 5.11
N ASP A 12 -6.88 -5.10 5.26
CA ASP A 12 -8.22 -4.90 5.78
C ASP A 12 -8.21 -4.51 7.26
N SER A 13 -7.17 -4.86 8.03
CA SER A 13 -6.99 -4.48 9.44
C SER A 13 -6.81 -2.97 9.67
N PHE A 14 -6.41 -2.21 8.65
CA PHE A 14 -6.21 -0.77 8.77
C PHE A 14 -7.53 -0.03 8.86
N SER A 15 -7.63 0.81 9.89
CA SER A 15 -8.71 1.78 10.06
C SER A 15 -8.59 2.90 9.05
N ARG A 16 -9.74 3.43 8.63
CA ARG A 16 -9.81 4.57 7.72
C ARG A 16 -9.29 5.85 8.40
N PRO A 17 -8.33 6.57 7.80
CA PRO A 17 -7.88 7.85 8.35
C PRO A 17 -8.96 8.94 8.24
N SER A 18 -8.88 9.95 9.10
CA SER A 18 -9.73 11.14 9.03
C SER A 18 -9.56 11.86 7.69
N GLY A 19 -10.65 12.34 7.10
CA GLY A 19 -10.64 13.04 5.80
C GLY A 19 -10.85 12.12 4.58
N TYR A 20 -10.80 10.80 4.75
CA TYR A 20 -11.19 9.87 3.69
C TYR A 20 -12.65 9.45 3.85
N ASN A 21 -13.41 9.48 2.76
CA ASN A 21 -14.71 8.81 2.70
C ASN A 21 -14.53 7.31 2.42
N ASN A 22 -15.61 6.54 2.53
CA ASN A 22 -15.56 5.08 2.34
C ASN A 22 -15.08 4.67 0.94
N HIS A 23 -15.46 5.43 -0.09
CA HIS A 23 -15.08 5.15 -1.46
C HIS A 23 -13.58 5.37 -1.68
N ALA A 24 -13.07 6.53 -1.27
CA ALA A 24 -11.65 6.87 -1.34
C ALA A 24 -10.81 5.84 -0.56
N TRP A 25 -11.24 5.45 0.63
CA TRP A 25 -10.52 4.46 1.42
C TRP A 25 -10.46 3.07 0.78
N ARG A 26 -11.58 2.63 0.17
CA ARG A 26 -11.59 1.38 -0.60
C ARG A 26 -10.64 1.44 -1.79
N ALA A 27 -10.54 2.59 -2.47
CA ALA A 27 -9.60 2.77 -3.57
C ALA A 27 -8.13 2.66 -3.10
N VAL A 28 -7.79 3.27 -1.95
CA VAL A 28 -6.46 3.15 -1.34
C VAL A 28 -6.13 1.69 -1.01
N LYS A 29 -7.03 0.97 -0.35
CA LYS A 29 -6.84 -0.46 -0.02
C LYS A 29 -6.64 -1.32 -1.28
N LYS A 30 -7.43 -1.07 -2.33
CA LYS A 30 -7.27 -1.77 -3.63
C LYS A 30 -5.91 -1.50 -4.25
N LEU A 31 -5.44 -0.25 -4.22
CA LEU A 31 -4.14 0.12 -4.76
C LEU A 31 -3.00 -0.54 -3.97
N ALA A 32 -3.11 -0.62 -2.64
CA ALA A 32 -2.14 -1.31 -1.81
C ALA A 32 -2.11 -2.81 -2.12
N LEU A 33 -3.28 -3.44 -2.30
CA LEU A 33 -3.36 -4.86 -2.67
C LEU A 33 -2.73 -5.12 -4.05
N HIS A 34 -2.96 -4.22 -5.01
CA HIS A 34 -2.34 -4.31 -6.34
C HIS A 34 -0.82 -4.16 -6.30
N ALA A 35 -0.28 -3.30 -5.42
CA ALA A 35 1.16 -3.20 -5.21
C ALA A 35 1.78 -4.53 -4.74
N TRP A 36 1.10 -5.23 -3.83
CA TRP A 36 1.49 -6.55 -3.38
C TRP A 36 1.35 -7.62 -4.46
N GLU A 37 0.28 -7.60 -5.25
CA GLU A 37 0.10 -8.48 -6.40
C GLU A 37 1.27 -8.34 -7.39
N CYS A 38 1.62 -7.11 -7.75
CA CYS A 38 2.80 -6.84 -8.59
C CYS A 38 4.07 -7.43 -7.98
N TYR A 39 4.30 -7.23 -6.68
CA TYR A 39 5.49 -7.76 -6.01
C TYR A 39 5.54 -9.29 -5.98
N LEU A 40 4.42 -9.95 -5.62
CA LEU A 40 4.34 -11.42 -5.55
C LEU A 40 4.50 -12.08 -6.93
N GLU A 41 4.10 -11.38 -7.99
CA GLU A 41 4.24 -11.86 -9.37
C GLU A 41 5.52 -11.36 -10.07
N ASN A 42 6.41 -10.68 -9.34
CA ASN A 42 7.64 -10.08 -9.88
C ASN A 42 7.39 -9.13 -11.07
N ARG A 43 6.27 -8.38 -11.03
CA ARG A 43 5.88 -7.36 -12.01
C ARG A 43 6.15 -5.95 -11.49
N SER A 44 6.44 -5.04 -12.40
CA SER A 44 6.63 -3.62 -12.09
C SER A 44 5.30 -2.97 -11.66
N PHE A 45 5.26 -2.39 -10.48
CA PHE A 45 4.15 -1.52 -10.08
C PHE A 45 4.19 -0.23 -10.90
N SER A 46 3.20 0.05 -11.75
CA SER A 46 3.21 1.17 -12.69
C SER A 46 2.59 2.47 -12.13
N HIS A 47 1.73 2.37 -11.12
CA HIS A 47 1.03 3.53 -10.56
C HIS A 47 1.95 4.47 -9.77
N SER A 48 1.56 5.75 -9.70
CA SER A 48 2.17 6.71 -8.78
C SER A 48 1.57 6.54 -7.39
N ALA A 49 2.42 6.51 -6.37
CA ALA A 49 2.01 6.48 -4.97
C ALA A 49 2.26 7.81 -4.25
N SER A 50 2.63 8.86 -4.99
CA SER A 50 3.28 10.05 -4.42
C SER A 50 2.38 10.93 -3.54
N PHE A 51 1.08 10.67 -3.41
CA PHE A 51 0.17 11.53 -2.60
C PHE A 51 -0.79 10.72 -1.74
N LEU A 52 -0.39 9.51 -1.35
CA LEU A 52 -1.21 8.65 -0.51
C LEU A 52 -0.95 8.92 0.98
N CYS A 53 -1.92 8.56 1.81
CA CYS A 53 -1.84 8.71 3.26
C CYS A 53 -0.78 7.79 3.88
N LYS A 54 -0.37 8.10 5.12
CA LYS A 54 0.59 7.28 5.87
C LYS A 54 0.19 5.80 5.98
N GLU A 55 -1.10 5.54 6.11
CA GLU A 55 -1.62 4.18 6.22
C GLU A 55 -1.34 3.38 4.95
N PHE A 56 -1.36 4.00 3.77
CA PHE A 56 -0.98 3.32 2.53
C PHE A 56 0.48 2.85 2.58
N TYR A 57 1.41 3.72 3.00
CA TYR A 57 2.82 3.34 3.09
C TYR A 57 3.06 2.23 4.12
N LEU A 58 2.28 2.20 5.20
CA LEU A 58 2.31 1.09 6.16
C LEU A 58 1.77 -0.21 5.52
N MET A 59 0.69 -0.14 4.75
CA MET A 59 0.14 -1.31 4.05
C MET A 59 1.12 -1.95 3.06
N VAL A 60 1.96 -1.16 2.41
CA VAL A 60 2.94 -1.64 1.41
C VAL A 60 4.31 -1.95 2.03
N ARG A 61 4.42 -1.95 3.35
CA ARG A 61 5.64 -2.31 4.08
C ARG A 61 5.66 -3.81 4.36
N LYS A 62 6.79 -4.44 4.05
CA LYS A 62 7.09 -5.83 4.38
C LYS A 62 7.46 -5.97 5.87
N PRO A 63 7.35 -7.19 6.45
CA PRO A 63 7.74 -7.43 7.85
C PRO A 63 9.23 -7.16 8.13
N ASP A 64 10.10 -7.29 7.14
CA ASP A 64 11.53 -6.96 7.20
C ASP A 64 11.81 -5.44 7.22
N GLY A 65 10.77 -4.62 7.05
CA GLY A 65 10.84 -3.17 7.06
C GLY A 65 11.03 -2.52 5.69
N GLU A 66 11.29 -3.29 4.64
CA GLU A 66 11.37 -2.79 3.26
C GLU A 66 9.97 -2.61 2.64
N TYR A 67 9.88 -2.02 1.45
CA TYR A 67 8.63 -1.73 0.77
C TYR A 67 8.46 -2.57 -0.50
N VAL A 68 7.22 -2.95 -0.81
CA VAL A 68 6.90 -3.68 -2.05
C VAL A 68 6.84 -2.77 -3.28
N ILE A 69 6.90 -1.45 -3.09
CA ILE A 69 7.03 -0.46 -4.17
C ILE A 69 8.38 0.27 -4.05
N PRO A 70 8.97 0.70 -5.18
CA PRO A 70 10.21 1.48 -5.15
C PRO A 70 10.08 2.81 -4.39
N ARG A 71 11.08 3.15 -3.56
CA ARG A 71 11.09 4.40 -2.75
C ARG A 71 10.89 5.66 -3.58
N TRP A 72 11.42 5.73 -4.80
CA TRP A 72 11.28 6.91 -5.68
C TRP A 72 9.83 7.20 -6.11
N LYS A 73 8.91 6.23 -5.95
CA LYS A 73 7.47 6.42 -6.17
C LYS A 73 6.76 7.05 -4.97
N MET A 74 7.42 7.10 -3.81
CA MET A 74 6.93 7.61 -2.53
C MET A 74 7.50 9.00 -2.24
N LYS A 75 7.30 9.97 -3.15
CA LYS A 75 7.97 11.29 -3.13
C LYS A 75 7.73 12.14 -1.86
N HIS A 76 6.78 11.77 -1.01
CA HIS A 76 6.44 12.47 0.23
C HIS A 76 6.47 11.56 1.47
N PHE A 77 7.19 10.44 1.41
CA PHE A 77 7.28 9.52 2.56
C PHE A 77 7.98 10.14 3.79
N TYR A 78 8.91 11.07 3.60
CA TYR A 78 9.71 11.67 4.68
C TYR A 78 8.99 12.78 5.46
N ASP A 79 7.81 13.21 5.01
CA ASP A 79 6.98 14.23 5.67
C ASP A 79 5.99 13.62 6.69
N LEU A 80 6.13 12.32 7.00
CA LEU A 80 5.24 11.49 7.83
C LEU A 80 5.97 10.88 9.03
#